data_AF-A0AA51LYM9-F1
#
_entry.id   AF-A0AA51LYM9-F1
#
_cell.length_a   1.000
_cell.length_b   1.000
_cell.length_c   1.000
_cell.angle_alpha   90.00
_cell.angle_beta   90.00
_cell.angle_gamma   90.00
#
_symmetry.space_group_name_H-M   'P 1'
#
loop_
_entity.id
_entity.type
_entity.pdbx_description
1 polymer ?
#
loop_
_entity_poly.entity_id
_entity_poly.type
_entity_poly.pdbx_seq_one_letter_code
_entity_poly.pdbx_strand_id
1 'polypeptide(L)'
;MSILETTLIFVAIPVAIIVIFGVFSVFTKPIPGTRPAEYKLGEKWDHEPMLWSAVDEVTTHGHHGGHHELVAGAPVDPIGGRASGKW
;
A
#
# COMPACT_ATOMS: atom_id res chain seq x y z
N MET A 1 -42.10 22.87 26.58
CA MET A 1 -41.32 22.37 25.42
C MET A 1 -42.10 22.59 24.15
N SER A 2 -41.44 23.16 23.13
CA SER A 2 -42.01 23.25 21.77
C SER A 2 -41.54 22.10 20.88
N ILE A 3 -42.23 21.83 19.77
CA ILE A 3 -41.80 20.77 18.83
C ILE A 3 -40.44 21.07 18.20
N LEU A 4 -40.16 22.35 17.92
CA LEU A 4 -38.87 22.81 17.42
C LEU A 4 -37.75 22.51 18.42
N GLU A 5 -37.98 22.79 19.70
CA GLU A 5 -37.05 22.53 20.80
C GLU A 5 -36.79 21.03 20.95
N THR A 6 -37.83 20.20 20.94
CA THR A 6 -37.71 18.74 21.00
C THR A 6 -36.90 18.20 19.83
N THR A 7 -37.22 18.60 18.60
CA THR A 7 -36.48 18.15 17.41
C THR A 7 -35.02 18.59 17.43
N LEU A 8 -34.74 19.82 17.87
CA LEU A 8 -33.37 20.31 18.03
C LEU A 8 -32.59 19.49 19.03
N ILE A 9 -33.17 19.17 20.19
CA ILE A 9 -32.50 18.35 21.21
C ILE A 9 -32.18 16.95 20.66
N PHE A 10 -33.16 16.27 20.06
CA PHE A 10 -32.99 14.90 19.61
C PHE A 10 -32.12 14.74 18.35
N VAL A 11 -31.92 15.79 17.55
CA VAL A 11 -31.02 15.74 16.39
C VAL A 11 -29.67 16.36 16.71
N ALA A 12 -29.63 17.54 17.33
CA ALA A 12 -28.39 18.26 17.57
C ALA A 12 -27.49 17.55 18.59
N ILE A 13 -28.05 16.93 19.64
CA ILE A 13 -27.23 16.24 20.64
C ILE A 13 -26.51 15.02 20.02
N PRO A 14 -27.19 14.09 19.32
CA PRO A 14 -26.49 12.99 18.65
C PRO A 14 -25.45 13.46 17.62
N VAL A 15 -25.79 14.48 16.83
CA VAL A 15 -24.84 15.07 15.86
C VAL A 15 -23.62 15.66 16.57
N ALA A 16 -23.83 16.42 17.64
CA ALA A 16 -22.74 17.00 18.42
C ALA A 16 -21.84 15.90 19.00
N ILE A 17 -22.40 14.81 19.52
CA ILE A 17 -21.63 13.67 20.02
C ILE A 17 -20.76 13.06 18.91
N ILE A 18 -21.34 12.80 17.72
CA ILE A 18 -20.59 12.26 16.58
C ILE A 18 -19.47 13.21 16.15
N VAL A 19 -19.76 14.50 16.05
CA VAL A 19 -18.77 15.52 15.68
C VAL A 19 -17.64 15.56 16.70
N ILE A 20 -17.96 15.56 18.00
CA ILE A 20 -16.96 15.58 19.07
C ILE A 20 -16.04 14.36 18.96
N PHE A 21 -16.59 13.14 18.86
CA PHE A 21 -15.77 11.94 18.74
C PHE A 21 -15.00 11.87 17.40
N GLY A 22 -15.60 12.33 16.31
CA GLY A 22 -14.94 12.39 15.00
C GLY A 22 -13.76 13.35 15.01
N VAL A 23 -13.93 14.55 15.57
CA VAL A 23 -12.86 15.53 15.81
C VAL A 23 -11.76 14.89 16.64
N PHE A 24 -12.08 14.31 17.81
CA PHE A 24 -11.08 13.67 18.64
C PHE A 24 -10.34 12.56 17.89
N SER A 25 -11.03 11.70 17.14
CA SER A 25 -10.43 10.62 16.35
C SER A 25 -9.39 11.12 15.33
N VAL A 26 -9.68 12.24 14.64
CA VAL A 26 -8.77 12.83 13.65
C VAL A 26 -7.58 13.54 14.28
N PHE A 27 -7.79 14.24 15.40
CA PHE A 27 -6.74 15.03 16.06
C PHE A 27 -5.90 14.21 17.06
N THR A 28 -6.35 13.02 17.46
CA THR A 28 -5.52 12.09 18.22
C THR A 28 -4.48 11.43 17.32
N LYS A 29 -3.26 11.28 17.84
CA LYS A 29 -2.21 10.52 17.15
C LYS A 29 -2.73 9.10 16.86
N PRO A 30 -2.46 8.54 15.67
CA PRO A 30 -2.75 7.14 15.39
C PRO A 30 -2.18 6.27 16.51
N ILE A 31 -2.92 5.24 16.92
CA ILE A 31 -2.45 4.29 17.93
C ILE A 31 -1.07 3.78 17.46
N PRO A 32 0.01 3.97 18.26
CA PRO A 32 1.35 3.55 17.90
C PRO A 32 1.33 2.07 17.50
N GLY A 33 1.82 1.75 16.30
CA GLY A 33 1.91 0.36 15.80
C GLY A 33 0.93 -0.02 14.69
N THR A 34 -0.02 0.85 14.30
CA THR A 34 -0.96 0.54 13.20
C THR A 34 -0.39 0.78 11.79
N ARG A 35 0.60 1.68 11.64
CA ARG A 35 1.30 1.90 10.37
C ARG A 35 2.75 2.35 10.65
N PRO A 36 3.77 1.68 10.06
CA PRO A 36 5.15 2.15 10.15
C PRO A 36 5.32 3.50 9.43
N ALA A 37 6.33 4.27 9.84
CA ALA A 37 6.67 5.52 9.16
C ALA A 37 7.11 5.24 7.71
N GLU A 38 6.86 6.22 6.83
CA GLU A 38 7.27 6.13 5.43
C GLU A 38 8.80 6.22 5.32
N TYR A 39 9.37 5.39 4.45
CA TYR A 39 10.80 5.45 4.14
C TYR A 39 11.13 6.72 3.35
N LYS A 40 12.16 7.46 3.78
CA LYS A 40 12.64 8.64 3.06
C LYS A 40 13.89 8.33 2.26
N LEU A 41 13.93 8.80 1.02
CA LEU A 41 15.13 8.70 0.18
C LEU A 41 16.30 9.44 0.86
N GLY A 42 17.44 8.76 0.95
CA GLY A 42 18.65 9.25 1.63
C GLY A 42 18.82 8.75 3.07
N GLU A 43 17.76 8.23 3.70
CA GLU A 43 17.89 7.48 4.95
C GLU A 43 18.45 6.07 4.67
N LYS A 44 19.03 5.43 5.70
CA LYS A 44 19.48 4.05 5.58
C LYS A 44 18.28 3.11 5.63
N TRP A 45 18.30 2.07 4.79
CA TRP A 45 17.32 1.00 4.85
C TRP A 45 17.63 0.05 6.02
N ASP A 46 16.88 0.20 7.12
CA ASP A 46 17.01 -0.65 8.33
C ASP A 46 15.93 -1.74 8.42
N HIS A 47 15.04 -1.82 7.42
CA HIS A 47 14.01 -2.86 7.35
C HIS A 47 14.58 -4.16 6.78
N GLU A 48 13.94 -5.30 7.06
CA GLU A 48 14.31 -6.59 6.48
C GLU A 48 14.21 -6.58 4.93
N PRO A 49 15.02 -7.40 4.24
CA PRO A 49 14.96 -7.56 2.78
C PRO A 49 13.54 -7.92 2.32
N MET A 50 13.08 -7.28 1.24
CA MET A 50 11.71 -7.42 0.75
C MET A 50 11.68 -7.75 -0.74
N LEU A 51 10.90 -8.77 -1.09
CA LEU A 51 10.62 -9.16 -2.47
C LEU A 51 9.10 -9.15 -2.67
N TRP A 52 8.61 -8.34 -3.61
CA TRP A 52 7.23 -8.36 -4.04
C TRP A 52 7.13 -9.04 -5.40
N SER A 53 6.72 -10.31 -5.39
CA SER A 53 6.44 -11.04 -6.63
C SER A 53 5.07 -10.64 -7.18
N ALA A 54 4.97 -10.54 -8.51
CA ALA A 54 3.67 -10.48 -9.16
C ALA A 54 2.87 -11.76 -8.83
N VAL A 55 1.58 -11.60 -8.56
CA VAL A 55 0.66 -12.73 -8.27
C VAL A 55 0.02 -13.25 -9.57
N ASP A 56 -0.14 -12.38 -10.56
CA ASP A 56 -0.71 -12.73 -11.85
C ASP A 56 0.40 -13.12 -12.82
N GLU A 57 0.21 -14.27 -13.48
CA GLU A 57 1.07 -14.73 -14.56
C GLU A 57 0.76 -13.92 -15.83
N VAL A 58 1.54 -12.86 -16.05
CA VAL A 58 1.55 -12.17 -17.35
C VAL A 58 2.41 -12.99 -18.31
N THR A 59 1.82 -13.99 -18.96
CA THR A 59 2.42 -14.70 -20.10
C THR A 59 2.39 -13.83 -21.37
N THR A 60 2.76 -12.56 -21.28
CA THR A 60 2.91 -11.77 -22.51
C THR A 60 4.11 -12.31 -23.27
N HIS A 61 3.87 -12.71 -24.53
CA HIS A 61 4.91 -12.89 -25.54
C HIS A 61 5.50 -11.50 -25.91
N GLY A 62 6.12 -10.83 -24.94
CA GLY A 62 6.57 -9.46 -25.04
C GLY A 62 7.99 -9.37 -25.55
N HIS A 63 8.13 -9.34 -26.88
CA HIS A 63 9.10 -8.63 -27.74
C HIS A 63 10.58 -8.36 -27.33
N HIS A 64 11.12 -8.93 -26.26
CA HIS A 64 12.55 -8.86 -25.93
C HIS A 64 13.05 -10.21 -25.41
N GLY A 65 13.67 -10.99 -26.30
CA GLY A 65 14.39 -12.22 -25.96
C GLY A 65 13.59 -13.48 -26.31
N GLY A 66 14.05 -14.19 -27.34
CA GLY A 66 13.46 -15.46 -27.76
C GLY A 66 13.51 -16.48 -26.62
N HIS A 67 12.36 -16.85 -26.09
CA HIS A 67 12.19 -18.09 -25.36
C HIS A 67 12.35 -19.23 -26.37
N HIS A 68 13.59 -19.68 -26.58
CA HIS A 68 13.81 -21.00 -27.16
C HIS A 68 13.24 -22.01 -26.17
N GLU A 69 12.36 -22.87 -26.66
CA GLU A 69 12.00 -24.12 -26.00
C GLU A 69 13.27 -24.82 -25.55
N LEU A 70 13.37 -25.14 -24.25
CA LEU A 70 14.53 -25.78 -23.66
C LEU A 70 14.63 -27.21 -24.17
N VAL A 71 15.36 -27.40 -25.29
CA VAL A 71 15.69 -28.73 -25.79
C VAL A 71 16.73 -29.35 -24.85
N ALA A 72 16.42 -30.54 -24.33
CA ALA A 72 17.33 -31.28 -23.46
C ALA A 72 18.71 -31.46 -24.14
N GLY A 73 19.76 -30.92 -23.51
CA GLY A 73 21.14 -31.02 -24.00
C GLY A 73 21.69 -29.81 -24.76
N ALA A 74 20.89 -28.75 -24.98
CA ALA A 74 21.41 -27.49 -25.52
C ALA A 74 22.15 -26.68 -24.42
N PRO A 75 23.29 -26.03 -24.71
CA PRO A 75 23.92 -25.10 -23.78
C PRO A 75 23.05 -23.85 -23.64
N VAL A 76 22.33 -23.76 -22.53
CA VAL A 76 21.52 -22.59 -22.17
C VAL A 76 22.29 -21.80 -21.11
N ASP A 77 22.46 -20.50 -21.31
CA ASP A 77 22.87 -19.62 -20.21
C ASP A 77 21.67 -19.51 -19.24
N PRO A 78 21.74 -20.05 -18.02
CA PRO A 78 20.64 -19.98 -17.06
C PRO A 78 20.40 -18.54 -16.59
N ILE A 79 21.34 -17.63 -16.85
CA ILE A 79 21.25 -16.23 -16.48
C ILE A 79 20.73 -15.47 -17.70
N GLY A 80 19.48 -15.03 -17.65
CA GLY A 80 18.86 -14.21 -18.70
C GLY A 80 19.49 -12.81 -18.84
N GLY A 81 18.71 -11.85 -19.36
CA GLY A 81 19.16 -10.46 -19.51
C GLY A 81 19.39 -9.72 -18.18
N ARG A 82 20.22 -8.67 -18.21
CA ARG A 82 20.49 -7.78 -17.05
C ARG A 82 20.45 -6.30 -17.45
N ALA A 83 19.97 -5.46 -16.55
CA ALA A 83 20.02 -4.00 -16.67
C ALA A 83 20.50 -3.39 -15.34
N SER A 84 21.24 -2.29 -15.41
CA SER A 84 21.74 -1.57 -14.23
C SER A 84 21.77 -0.07 -14.48
N GLY A 85 21.50 0.73 -13.44
CA GLY A 85 21.58 2.18 -13.46
C GLY A 85 22.00 2.73 -12.10
N LYS A 86 22.39 4.00 -12.07
CA LYS A 86 22.60 4.78 -10.83
C LYS A 86 21.57 5.90 -10.81
N TRP A 87 20.98 6.14 -9.65
CA TRP A 87 20.10 7.29 -9.41
C TRP A 87 20.95 8.53 -9.12
#